data_AF-B4LLF6-F1
#
_entry.id   AF-B4LLF6-F1
#
_cell.length_a   1.000
_cell.length_b   1.000
_cell.length_c   1.000
_cell.angle_alpha   90.00
_cell.angle_beta   90.00
_cell.angle_gamma   90.00
#
_symmetry.space_group_name_H-M   'P 1'
#
loop_
_entity.id
_entity.type
_entity.pdbx_description
1 polymer ?
#
loop_
_entity_poly.entity_id
_entity_poly.type
_entity_poly.pdbx_seq_one_letter_code
_entity_poly.pdbx_strand_id
1 'polypeptide(L)'
;MSLLWFCVLLFLHSVATNNFVDENRLFIPPEDNNLMNCDGNFEYLGARIACPSLMNIYNLRDREYREIKKLLLFGHNGLRNRLAIKLDACDMLEMSWDNNLAELARRHHKYCQRLIDCDIVANLSGKGLDPRVYRKVVRGQHIDVARSSFFLKNIYSTNFIPFVLSSWYETHIELKFPQKVEHKKQKYYRILGDNSFTRMIKPQTYQLGCSYAMFIDGLSLICYYYPHVHSNNTILIRIKPKEYQCPHMFPMLDSVFKRICKYVEWKL
;
A
#
# COMPACT_ATOMS: atom_id res chain seq x y z
N MET A 1 -56.22 26.64 30.94
CA MET A 1 -55.42 25.39 30.88
C MET A 1 -55.51 24.83 29.47
N SER A 2 -54.38 24.33 28.97
CA SER A 2 -54.26 23.49 27.76
C SER A 2 -54.32 24.17 26.40
N LEU A 3 -53.24 24.86 26.00
CA LEU A 3 -52.91 25.17 24.61
C LEU A 3 -51.48 25.74 24.52
N LEU A 4 -50.44 24.92 24.75
CA LEU A 4 -49.05 25.39 24.59
C LEU A 4 -47.98 24.30 24.41
N TRP A 5 -48.34 23.07 24.03
CA TRP A 5 -47.38 21.94 24.04
C TRP A 5 -47.38 21.08 22.78
N PHE A 6 -47.53 21.67 21.58
CA PHE A 6 -47.48 20.87 20.33
C PHE A 6 -46.79 21.51 19.11
N CYS A 7 -46.01 22.59 19.27
CA CYS A 7 -45.37 23.26 18.13
C CYS A 7 -43.82 23.33 18.14
N VAL A 8 -43.12 22.53 18.95
CA VAL A 8 -41.63 22.56 18.98
C VAL A 8 -40.98 21.28 18.43
N LEU A 9 -41.74 20.29 17.95
CA LEU A 9 -41.20 18.98 17.55
C LEU A 9 -41.09 18.70 16.03
N LEU A 10 -41.10 19.72 15.17
CA LEU A 10 -41.04 19.51 13.71
C LEU A 10 -39.92 20.22 12.95
N PHE A 11 -38.96 20.85 13.63
CA PHE A 11 -37.78 21.42 12.98
C PHE A 11 -36.51 20.94 13.67
N LEU A 12 -36.06 19.72 13.38
CA LEU A 12 -34.66 19.29 13.60
C LEU A 12 -34.37 17.89 13.00
N HIS A 13 -34.89 17.55 11.82
CA HIS A 13 -34.44 16.37 11.06
C HIS A 13 -34.11 16.77 9.63
N SER A 14 -33.13 17.65 9.48
CA SER A 14 -32.26 17.65 8.32
C SER A 14 -30.88 17.27 8.83
N VAL A 15 -30.70 15.98 9.12
CA VAL A 15 -29.36 15.39 9.16
C VAL A 15 -28.85 15.52 7.73
N ALA A 16 -28.14 16.63 7.48
CA ALA A 16 -27.24 16.71 6.36
C ALA A 16 -26.27 15.55 6.55
N THR A 17 -26.50 14.47 5.82
CA THR A 17 -25.47 13.47 5.54
C THR A 17 -24.39 14.21 4.80
N ASN A 18 -23.46 14.81 5.55
CA ASN A 18 -22.15 15.16 5.05
C ASN A 18 -21.52 13.82 4.68
N ASN A 19 -21.77 13.41 3.43
CA ASN A 19 -20.91 12.48 2.73
C ASN A 19 -19.54 13.15 2.76
N PHE A 20 -18.74 12.79 3.77
CA PHE A 20 -17.32 13.02 3.77
C PHE A 20 -16.80 12.16 2.63
N VAL A 21 -16.87 12.70 1.42
CA VAL A 21 -16.22 12.13 0.25
C VAL A 21 -14.75 12.18 0.60
N ASP A 22 -14.22 11.02 0.95
CA ASP A 22 -12.82 10.77 1.21
C ASP A 22 -12.07 11.06 -0.10
N GLU A 23 -11.71 12.33 -0.32
CA GLU A 23 -11.06 12.85 -1.54
C GLU A 23 -9.71 12.15 -1.84
N ASN A 24 -9.23 11.31 -0.94
CA ASN A 24 -8.02 10.49 -1.09
C ASN A 24 -8.29 9.04 -1.48
N ARG A 25 -9.52 8.66 -1.84
CA ARG A 25 -9.77 7.30 -2.33
C ARG A 25 -9.16 7.11 -3.71
N LEU A 26 -8.26 6.14 -3.80
CA LEU A 26 -7.70 5.69 -5.06
C LEU A 26 -8.83 5.29 -6.02
N PHE A 27 -9.02 6.07 -7.08
CA PHE A 27 -9.94 5.73 -8.15
C PHE A 27 -9.32 4.67 -9.05
N ILE A 28 -10.00 3.53 -9.17
CA ILE A 28 -9.63 2.48 -10.10
C ILE A 28 -10.73 2.38 -11.16
N PRO A 29 -10.40 2.46 -12.45
CA PRO A 29 -11.37 2.27 -13.51
C PRO A 29 -12.12 0.95 -13.33
N PRO A 30 -13.45 0.92 -13.43
CA PRO A 30 -14.26 -0.27 -13.16
C PRO A 30 -14.00 -1.40 -14.16
N GLU A 31 -13.47 -1.08 -15.35
CA GLU A 31 -13.19 -2.05 -16.39
C GLU A 31 -12.02 -2.97 -16.01
N ASP A 32 -12.30 -4.28 -16.00
CA ASP A 32 -11.32 -5.33 -15.71
C ASP A 32 -10.14 -5.36 -16.70
N ASN A 33 -10.28 -4.71 -17.86
CA ASN A 33 -9.27 -4.71 -18.93
C ASN A 33 -8.24 -3.60 -18.80
N ASN A 34 -8.38 -2.74 -17.80
CA ASN A 34 -7.44 -1.64 -17.55
C ASN A 34 -6.36 -2.10 -16.57
N LEU A 35 -5.13 -2.14 -17.05
CA LEU A 35 -3.96 -2.48 -16.26
C LEU A 35 -3.14 -1.23 -15.95
N MET A 36 -2.64 -1.13 -14.73
CA MET A 36 -1.80 0.00 -14.35
C MET A 36 -0.34 -0.27 -14.74
N ASN A 37 0.23 0.59 -15.59
CA ASN A 37 1.61 0.48 -16.03
C ASN A 37 2.60 1.03 -14.96
N CYS A 38 3.87 1.14 -15.32
CA CYS A 38 4.91 1.61 -14.40
C CYS A 38 4.84 3.10 -14.08
N ASP A 39 4.26 3.90 -14.97
CA ASP A 39 4.09 5.34 -14.78
C ASP A 39 2.86 5.68 -13.92
N GLY A 40 2.07 4.68 -13.56
CA GLY A 40 0.81 4.83 -12.82
C GLY A 40 -0.39 5.13 -13.73
N ASN A 41 -0.23 4.99 -15.05
CA ASN A 41 -1.30 5.17 -16.02
C ASN A 41 -2.05 3.85 -16.24
N PHE A 42 -3.36 3.95 -16.47
CA PHE A 42 -4.18 2.81 -16.86
C PHE A 42 -4.15 2.63 -18.39
N GLU A 43 -3.76 1.45 -18.83
CA GLU A 43 -3.75 1.04 -20.23
C GLU A 43 -4.82 -0.01 -20.46
N TYR A 44 -5.66 0.21 -21.48
CA TYR A 44 -6.64 -0.76 -21.91
C TYR A 44 -5.96 -1.85 -22.74
N LEU A 45 -5.99 -3.09 -22.26
CA LEU A 45 -5.30 -4.22 -22.89
C LEU A 45 -6.14 -4.97 -23.94
N GLY A 46 -7.32 -4.46 -24.29
CA GLY A 46 -8.22 -5.16 -25.20
C GLY A 46 -8.97 -6.34 -24.55
N ALA A 47 -9.93 -6.89 -25.29
CA ALA A 47 -10.66 -8.07 -24.87
C ALA A 47 -9.80 -9.33 -25.09
N ARG A 48 -9.56 -10.08 -24.01
CA ARG A 48 -9.05 -11.48 -23.99
C ARG A 48 -7.58 -11.68 -24.36
N ILE A 49 -6.66 -11.30 -23.47
CA ILE A 49 -5.44 -12.10 -23.32
C ILE A 49 -5.76 -13.18 -22.28
N ALA A 50 -6.22 -14.35 -22.74
CA ALA A 50 -6.33 -15.51 -21.86
C ALA A 50 -4.92 -15.88 -21.42
N CYS A 51 -4.66 -15.95 -20.11
CA CYS A 51 -3.38 -16.37 -19.58
C CYS A 51 -3.34 -17.91 -19.51
N PRO A 52 -2.72 -18.63 -20.48
CA PRO A 52 -2.85 -20.08 -20.56
C PRO A 52 -2.14 -20.80 -19.42
N SER A 53 -1.16 -20.11 -18.82
CA SER A 53 -0.37 -20.62 -17.71
C SER A 53 -1.02 -20.38 -16.35
N LEU A 54 -2.10 -19.59 -16.27
CA LEU A 54 -2.79 -19.31 -15.01
C LEU A 54 -3.73 -20.47 -14.68
N MET A 55 -3.45 -21.14 -13.57
CA MET A 55 -4.30 -22.24 -13.07
C MET A 55 -5.40 -21.72 -12.15
N ASN A 56 -5.05 -20.79 -11.24
CA ASN A 56 -6.01 -20.23 -10.29
C ASN A 56 -5.59 -18.83 -9.82
N ILE A 57 -6.57 -17.97 -9.53
CA ILE A 57 -6.37 -16.71 -8.80
C ILE A 57 -7.17 -16.79 -7.51
N TYR A 58 -6.47 -16.68 -6.39
CA TYR A 58 -7.08 -16.59 -5.07
C TYR A 58 -7.52 -15.15 -4.83
N ASN A 59 -8.82 -14.90 -4.91
CA ASN A 59 -9.38 -13.57 -4.74
C ASN A 59 -9.35 -13.16 -3.25
N LEU A 60 -8.26 -12.53 -2.82
CA LEU A 60 -8.05 -12.14 -1.42
C LEU A 60 -9.07 -11.11 -0.87
N ARG A 61 -10.03 -10.67 -1.68
CA ARG A 61 -11.22 -9.92 -1.24
C ARG A 61 -12.22 -10.83 -0.52
N ASP A 62 -12.26 -12.10 -0.90
CA ASP A 62 -13.24 -13.07 -0.43
C ASP A 62 -12.96 -13.51 1.00
N ARG A 63 -14.04 -13.79 1.75
CA ARG A 63 -13.98 -14.15 3.17
C ARG A 63 -13.20 -15.44 3.40
N GLU A 64 -13.17 -16.36 2.43
CA GLU A 64 -12.45 -17.63 2.52
C GLU A 64 -10.93 -17.43 2.67
N TYR A 65 -10.36 -16.35 2.13
CA TYR A 65 -8.92 -16.05 2.24
C TYR A 65 -8.58 -15.09 3.37
N ARG A 66 -9.43 -14.98 4.39
CA ARG A 66 -9.21 -14.09 5.55
C ARG A 66 -7.90 -14.37 6.27
N GLU A 67 -7.48 -15.63 6.37
CA GLU A 67 -6.24 -15.98 7.07
C GLU A 67 -4.98 -15.56 6.28
N ILE A 68 -5.00 -15.67 4.94
CA ILE A 68 -3.92 -15.14 4.09
C ILE A 68 -3.83 -13.62 4.24
N LYS A 69 -4.98 -12.92 4.19
CA LYS A 69 -5.07 -11.48 4.41
C LYS A 69 -4.49 -11.06 5.76
N LYS A 70 -4.87 -11.74 6.84
CA LYS A 70 -4.34 -11.50 8.17
C LYS A 70 -2.83 -11.70 8.21
N LEU A 71 -2.32 -12.78 7.62
CA LEU A 71 -0.89 -13.08 7.63
C LEU A 71 -0.08 -11.98 6.93
N LEU A 72 -0.57 -11.49 5.79
CA LEU A 72 0.02 -10.35 5.09
C LEU A 72 0.01 -9.10 5.97
N LEU A 73 -1.14 -8.71 6.53
CA LEU A 73 -1.23 -7.52 7.39
C LEU A 73 -0.35 -7.65 8.64
N PHE A 74 -0.33 -8.80 9.30
CA PHE A 74 0.47 -9.05 10.50
C PHE A 74 1.97 -9.03 10.18
N GLY A 75 2.39 -9.58 9.04
CA GLY A 75 3.78 -9.50 8.58
C GLY A 75 4.25 -8.05 8.41
N HIS A 76 3.43 -7.23 7.76
CA HIS A 76 3.73 -5.81 7.53
C HIS A 76 3.70 -5.01 8.84
N ASN A 77 2.59 -5.04 9.58
CA ASN A 77 2.43 -4.27 10.81
C ASN A 77 3.37 -4.74 11.92
N GLY A 78 3.68 -6.03 11.99
CA GLY A 78 4.68 -6.58 12.90
C GLY A 78 6.08 -6.04 12.62
N LEU A 79 6.50 -6.00 11.36
CA LEU A 79 7.79 -5.40 10.96
C LEU A 79 7.83 -3.90 11.28
N ARG A 80 6.78 -3.16 10.91
CA ARG A 80 6.65 -1.72 11.17
C ARG A 80 6.72 -1.39 12.66
N ASN A 81 5.99 -2.14 13.48
CA ASN A 81 6.01 -2.01 14.94
C ASN A 81 7.39 -2.33 15.52
N ARG A 82 8.05 -3.40 15.06
CA ARG A 82 9.40 -3.76 15.49
C ARG A 82 10.40 -2.64 15.17
N LEU A 83 10.33 -2.05 13.99
CA LEU A 83 11.18 -0.92 13.61
C LEU A 83 10.87 0.32 14.44
N ALA A 84 9.59 0.62 14.68
CA ALA A 84 9.20 1.73 15.54
C ALA A 84 9.74 1.60 16.97
N ILE A 85 9.79 0.38 17.52
CA ILE A 85 10.45 0.11 18.81
C ILE A 85 11.96 0.31 18.70
N LYS A 86 12.61 -0.32 17.72
CA LYS A 86 14.08 -0.37 17.63
C LYS A 86 14.72 0.97 17.31
N LEU A 87 14.04 1.81 16.54
CA LEU A 87 14.51 3.13 16.13
C LEU A 87 13.94 4.26 17.02
N ASP A 88 13.14 3.92 18.03
CA ASP A 88 12.28 4.87 18.74
C ASP A 88 11.58 5.81 17.74
N ALA A 89 10.98 5.23 16.71
CA ALA A 89 10.33 5.98 15.66
C ALA A 89 8.91 6.37 16.06
N CYS A 90 8.43 7.41 15.39
CA CYS A 90 7.07 7.90 15.49
C CYS A 90 6.46 8.05 14.09
N ASP A 91 5.17 8.38 14.02
CA ASP A 91 4.38 8.53 12.78
C ASP A 91 4.34 7.28 11.87
N MET A 92 4.62 6.10 12.43
CA MET A 92 4.47 4.82 11.71
C MET A 92 2.99 4.42 11.71
N LEU A 93 2.33 4.45 10.54
CA LEU A 93 0.91 4.16 10.44
C LEU A 93 0.63 2.64 10.38
N GLU A 94 -0.50 2.20 10.93
CA GLU A 94 -1.03 0.87 10.73
C GLU A 94 -1.45 0.70 9.26
N MET A 95 -1.01 -0.40 8.63
CA MET A 95 -1.55 -0.81 7.35
C MET A 95 -2.89 -1.53 7.53
N SER A 96 -3.87 -1.09 6.77
CA SER A 96 -5.20 -1.69 6.63
C SER A 96 -5.35 -2.33 5.24
N TRP A 97 -6.30 -3.27 5.10
CA TRP A 97 -6.56 -3.90 3.82
C TRP A 97 -7.42 -3.03 2.92
N ASP A 98 -7.03 -2.91 1.65
CA ASP A 98 -7.79 -2.20 0.63
C ASP A 98 -8.15 -3.14 -0.53
N ASN A 99 -9.46 -3.28 -0.79
CA ASN A 99 -9.98 -4.17 -1.83
C ASN A 99 -9.72 -3.65 -3.25
N ASN A 100 -9.59 -2.33 -3.40
CA ASN A 100 -9.28 -1.68 -4.66
C ASN A 100 -7.82 -2.00 -5.04
N LEU A 101 -6.87 -1.87 -4.12
CA LEU A 101 -5.48 -2.28 -4.32
C LEU A 101 -5.36 -3.79 -4.63
N ALA A 102 -6.15 -4.63 -3.95
CA ALA A 102 -6.19 -6.06 -4.21
C ALA A 102 -6.70 -6.36 -5.63
N GLU A 103 -7.70 -5.62 -6.09
CA GLU A 103 -8.23 -5.72 -7.45
C GLU A 103 -7.17 -5.31 -8.49
N LEU A 104 -6.39 -4.25 -8.25
CA LEU A 104 -5.26 -3.89 -9.13
C LEU A 104 -4.27 -5.04 -9.27
N ALA A 105 -3.80 -5.61 -8.14
CA ALA A 105 -2.91 -6.76 -8.16
C ALA A 105 -3.51 -7.96 -8.92
N ARG A 106 -4.83 -8.16 -8.79
CA ARG A 106 -5.56 -9.26 -9.45
C ARG A 106 -5.56 -9.13 -10.97
N ARG A 107 -5.71 -7.92 -11.49
CA ARG A 107 -5.64 -7.66 -12.93
C ARG A 107 -4.30 -8.06 -13.51
N HIS A 108 -3.18 -7.79 -12.83
CA HIS A 108 -1.86 -8.25 -13.29
C HIS A 108 -1.80 -9.77 -13.46
N HIS A 109 -2.30 -10.54 -12.49
CA HIS A 109 -2.37 -11.99 -12.62
C HIS A 109 -3.28 -12.46 -13.75
N LYS A 110 -4.44 -11.83 -13.96
CA LYS A 110 -5.33 -12.14 -15.09
C LYS A 110 -4.62 -11.98 -16.44
N TYR A 111 -3.75 -10.97 -16.54
CA TYR A 111 -2.95 -10.66 -17.73
C TYR A 111 -1.59 -11.35 -17.75
N CYS A 112 -1.42 -12.48 -17.04
CA CYS A 112 -0.19 -13.28 -17.07
C CYS A 112 1.06 -12.55 -16.53
N GLN A 113 0.90 -11.39 -15.86
CA GLN A 113 2.00 -10.67 -15.25
C GLN A 113 2.24 -11.23 -13.85
N ARG A 114 3.26 -12.09 -13.75
CA ARG A 114 3.65 -12.79 -12.51
C ARG A 114 4.60 -11.96 -11.65
N LEU A 115 5.34 -11.06 -12.27
CA LEU A 115 6.26 -10.12 -11.65
C LEU A 115 5.98 -8.76 -12.25
N ILE A 116 5.92 -7.73 -11.41
CA ILE A 116 5.81 -6.34 -11.84
C ILE A 116 7.06 -5.63 -11.38
N ASP A 117 8.08 -5.66 -12.24
CA ASP A 117 9.31 -4.93 -12.00
C ASP A 117 9.26 -3.61 -12.79
N CYS A 118 8.87 -2.55 -12.10
CA CYS A 118 8.88 -1.19 -12.64
C CYS A 118 10.19 -0.46 -12.34
N ASP A 119 11.11 -1.11 -11.62
CA ASP A 119 12.35 -0.53 -11.13
C ASP A 119 13.44 -0.52 -12.22
N ILE A 120 13.15 -1.12 -13.40
CA ILE A 120 14.06 -1.12 -14.57
C ILE A 120 14.02 0.21 -15.34
N VAL A 121 12.96 1.02 -15.25
CA VAL A 121 12.88 2.28 -16.02
C VAL A 121 13.82 3.36 -15.47
N ALA A 122 14.21 3.28 -14.19
CA ALA A 122 15.23 4.17 -13.64
C ALA A 122 16.65 3.82 -14.14
N ASN A 123 16.92 2.56 -14.51
CA ASN A 123 18.23 2.11 -15.01
C ASN A 123 18.41 2.23 -16.53
N LEU A 124 17.35 2.56 -17.27
CA LEU A 124 17.44 2.95 -18.69
C LEU A 124 17.77 4.44 -18.91
N SER A 125 17.93 5.20 -17.82
CA SER A 125 18.46 6.58 -17.85
C SER A 125 19.90 6.68 -18.36
N GLY A 126 20.58 5.55 -18.58
CA GLY A 126 21.87 5.47 -19.30
C GLY A 126 21.77 5.52 -20.83
N LYS A 127 20.58 5.48 -21.43
CA LYS A 127 20.39 5.61 -22.89
C LYS A 127 19.54 6.83 -23.24
N GLY A 128 20.13 8.01 -23.05
CA GLY A 128 19.93 9.19 -23.90
C GLY A 128 18.51 9.57 -24.31
N LEU A 129 17.51 9.43 -23.44
CA LEU A 129 16.18 9.96 -23.70
C LEU A 129 16.13 11.46 -23.36
N ASP A 130 15.59 12.24 -24.29
CA ASP A 130 15.47 13.70 -24.23
C ASP A 130 14.79 14.15 -22.91
N PRO A 131 15.43 15.02 -22.11
CA PRO A 131 14.86 15.60 -20.89
C PRO A 131 13.49 16.28 -21.06
N ARG A 132 13.11 16.67 -22.30
CA ARG A 132 11.81 17.26 -22.61
C ARG A 132 10.69 16.21 -22.74
N VAL A 133 11.02 14.97 -23.11
CA VAL A 133 10.08 13.84 -23.09
C VAL A 133 9.82 13.43 -21.64
N TYR A 134 10.87 13.37 -20.81
CA TYR A 134 10.75 13.14 -19.36
C TYR A 134 9.84 14.18 -18.70
N ARG A 135 9.92 15.45 -19.10
CA ARG A 135 9.11 16.54 -18.52
C ARG A 135 7.65 16.60 -19.01
N LYS A 136 7.33 15.99 -20.16
CA LYS A 136 5.95 15.88 -20.67
C LYS A 136 5.20 14.69 -20.09
N VAL A 137 5.89 13.62 -19.69
CA VAL A 137 5.30 12.45 -18.99
C VAL A 137 4.90 12.79 -17.55
N VAL A 138 5.59 13.74 -16.91
CA VAL A 138 5.39 14.20 -15.52
C VAL A 138 4.13 15.08 -15.31
N ARG A 139 3.26 15.22 -16.32
CA ARG A 139 1.97 15.92 -16.21
C ARG A 139 0.74 15.00 -16.22
N GLY A 140 0.94 13.68 -16.28
CA GLY A 140 -0.10 12.72 -15.93
C GLY A 140 -0.24 12.63 -14.42
N GLN A 141 -1.46 12.43 -13.92
CA GLN A 141 -1.73 12.18 -12.50
C GLN A 141 -0.94 10.94 -12.04
N HIS A 142 0.26 11.13 -11.49
CA HIS A 142 0.98 10.02 -10.87
C HIS A 142 0.14 9.53 -9.70
N ILE A 143 -0.34 8.30 -9.81
CA ILE A 143 -0.98 7.63 -8.70
C ILE A 143 0.12 7.28 -7.70
N ASP A 144 0.00 7.76 -6.45
CA ASP A 144 0.92 7.49 -5.35
C ASP A 144 0.80 6.03 -4.86
N VAL A 145 1.17 5.05 -5.69
CA VAL A 145 1.10 3.62 -5.38
C VAL A 145 2.43 2.91 -5.64
N ALA A 146 2.92 2.18 -4.66
CA ALA A 146 4.05 1.27 -4.84
C ALA A 146 3.56 -0.17 -4.99
N ARG A 147 4.47 -1.02 -5.48
CA ARG A 147 4.18 -2.42 -5.77
C ARG A 147 5.33 -3.32 -5.36
N SER A 148 5.03 -4.52 -4.87
CA SER A 148 6.02 -5.58 -4.67
C SER A 148 5.47 -6.87 -5.25
N SER A 149 6.28 -7.57 -6.02
CA SER A 149 5.93 -8.88 -6.57
C SER A 149 6.94 -9.93 -6.17
N PHE A 150 6.48 -11.17 -6.05
CA PHE A 150 7.32 -12.33 -5.78
C PHE A 150 6.80 -13.54 -6.54
N PHE A 151 7.70 -14.29 -7.18
CA PHE A 151 7.36 -15.52 -7.89
C PHE A 151 8.25 -16.67 -7.43
N LEU A 152 7.62 -17.79 -7.04
CA LEU A 152 8.31 -19.01 -6.65
C LEU A 152 7.98 -20.11 -7.65
N LYS A 153 9.02 -20.69 -8.28
CA LYS A 153 8.89 -21.86 -9.18
C LYS A 153 8.66 -23.16 -8.41
N ASN A 154 7.59 -23.21 -7.61
CA ASN A 154 7.18 -24.40 -6.87
C ASN A 154 5.69 -24.27 -6.49
N ILE A 155 4.82 -25.02 -7.20
CA ILE A 155 3.38 -25.02 -6.95
C ILE A 155 2.98 -25.72 -5.64
N TYR A 156 3.86 -26.55 -5.07
CA TYR A 156 3.59 -27.35 -3.88
C TYR A 156 3.97 -26.65 -2.56
N SER A 157 4.39 -25.38 -2.62
CA SER A 157 4.81 -24.65 -1.42
C SER A 157 3.62 -24.33 -0.51
N THR A 158 3.58 -24.94 0.67
CA THR A 158 2.55 -24.70 1.70
C THR A 158 2.82 -23.45 2.53
N ASN A 159 4.07 -22.99 2.59
CA ASN A 159 4.51 -21.82 3.35
C ASN A 159 4.84 -20.63 2.44
N PHE A 160 4.16 -20.51 1.30
CA PHE A 160 4.45 -19.48 0.31
C PHE A 160 4.36 -18.06 0.88
N ILE A 161 3.30 -17.71 1.60
CA ILE A 161 3.11 -16.35 2.13
C ILE A 161 4.18 -15.96 3.17
N PRO A 162 4.49 -16.79 4.20
CA PRO A 162 5.63 -16.53 5.09
C PRO A 162 6.95 -16.38 4.34
N PHE A 163 7.19 -17.21 3.32
CA PHE A 163 8.42 -17.16 2.53
C PHE A 163 8.54 -15.85 1.75
N VAL A 164 7.45 -15.37 1.14
CA VAL A 164 7.42 -14.06 0.45
C VAL A 164 7.76 -12.92 1.42
N LEU A 165 7.14 -12.92 2.61
CA LEU A 165 7.39 -11.89 3.63
C LEU A 165 8.84 -11.91 4.13
N SER A 166 9.44 -13.10 4.28
CA SER A 166 10.86 -13.24 4.63
C SER A 166 11.76 -12.71 3.52
N SER A 167 11.48 -13.09 2.27
CA SER A 167 12.28 -12.63 1.12
C SER A 167 12.20 -11.10 0.95
N TRP A 168 11.02 -10.50 1.08
CA TRP A 168 10.89 -9.04 1.05
C TRP A 168 11.56 -8.37 2.24
N TYR A 169 11.57 -8.98 3.42
CA TYR A 169 12.34 -8.48 4.54
C TYR A 169 13.84 -8.51 4.24
N GLU A 170 14.36 -9.60 3.69
CA GLU A 170 15.79 -9.81 3.39
C GLU A 170 16.37 -8.78 2.41
N THR A 171 15.56 -8.15 1.55
CA THR A 171 16.04 -7.07 0.65
C THR A 171 16.61 -5.86 1.41
N HIS A 172 16.43 -5.75 2.74
CA HIS A 172 17.11 -4.74 3.54
C HIS A 172 18.64 -4.81 3.46
N ILE A 173 19.22 -5.98 3.13
CA ILE A 173 20.68 -6.20 3.04
C ILE A 173 21.29 -5.39 1.89
N GLU A 174 20.50 -5.08 0.86
CA GLU A 174 20.92 -4.28 -0.30
C GLU A 174 20.96 -2.77 0.02
N LEU A 175 20.37 -2.36 1.15
CA LEU A 175 20.26 -0.96 1.53
C LEU A 175 21.48 -0.50 2.33
N LYS A 176 21.85 0.76 2.14
CA LYS A 176 22.85 1.41 3.01
C LYS A 176 22.31 1.56 4.42
N PHE A 177 23.21 1.49 5.41
CA PHE A 177 22.83 1.70 6.80
C PHE A 177 22.13 3.07 7.00
N PRO A 178 21.02 3.14 7.76
CA PRO A 178 20.27 4.37 7.92
C PRO A 178 21.10 5.51 8.54
N GLN A 179 21.05 6.69 7.93
CA GLN A 179 21.76 7.87 8.42
C GLN A 179 20.85 8.76 9.25
N LYS A 180 21.32 9.23 10.40
CA LYS A 180 20.59 10.25 11.17
C LYS A 180 20.71 11.60 10.46
N VAL A 181 19.59 12.23 10.19
CA VAL A 181 19.51 13.56 9.57
C VAL A 181 18.58 14.45 10.36
N GLU A 182 18.80 15.76 10.26
CA GLU A 182 17.92 16.77 10.84
C GLU A 182 17.24 17.57 9.72
N HIS A 183 15.94 17.73 9.82
CA HIS A 183 15.15 18.54 8.88
C HIS A 183 14.07 19.28 9.66
N LYS A 184 13.96 20.61 9.47
CA LYS A 184 12.97 21.46 10.15
C LYS A 184 12.91 21.25 11.68
N LYS A 185 14.07 21.16 12.34
CA LYS A 185 14.22 20.89 13.80
C LYS A 185 13.71 19.51 14.26
N GLN A 186 13.48 18.59 13.35
CA GLN A 186 13.08 17.21 13.64
C GLN A 186 14.18 16.26 13.20
N LYS A 187 14.37 15.18 13.96
CA LYS A 187 15.38 14.15 13.68
C LYS A 187 14.73 12.98 12.95
N TYR A 188 15.43 12.46 11.94
CA TYR A 188 14.97 11.34 11.14
C TYR A 188 16.10 10.32 10.94
N TYR A 189 15.72 9.07 10.72
CA TYR A 189 16.54 8.11 10.00
C TYR A 189 16.22 8.22 8.51
N ARG A 190 17.25 8.51 7.72
CA ARG A 190 17.20 8.52 6.26
C ARG A 190 17.68 7.18 5.72
N ILE A 191 16.80 6.52 4.98
CA ILE A 191 17.09 5.28 4.24
C ILE A 191 17.10 5.63 2.76
N LEU A 192 18.16 5.22 2.05
CA LEU A 192 18.32 5.42 0.61
C LEU A 192 18.14 4.09 -0.11
N GLY A 193 17.27 4.09 -1.12
CA GLY A 193 16.90 2.92 -1.91
C GLY A 193 15.39 2.77 -2.00
N ASP A 194 14.95 2.07 -3.05
CA ASP A 194 13.59 1.58 -3.20
C ASP A 194 13.64 0.10 -3.57
N ASN A 195 13.02 -0.72 -2.74
CA ASN A 195 12.86 -2.16 -2.88
C ASN A 195 11.70 -2.65 -1.98
N SER A 196 11.40 -3.95 -2.02
CA SER A 196 10.28 -4.52 -1.26
C SER A 196 10.33 -4.20 0.24
N PHE A 197 11.49 -4.31 0.89
CA PHE A 197 11.64 -3.93 2.30
C PHE A 197 11.21 -2.47 2.53
N THR A 198 11.74 -1.53 1.75
CA THR A 198 11.41 -0.10 1.90
C THR A 198 9.93 0.19 1.73
N ARG A 199 9.24 -0.54 0.83
CA ARG A 199 7.79 -0.44 0.60
C ARG A 199 6.97 -0.91 1.81
N MET A 200 7.41 -2.00 2.46
CA MET A 200 6.77 -2.50 3.68
C MET A 200 6.88 -1.52 4.86
N ILE A 201 7.98 -0.76 4.95
CA ILE A 201 8.31 0.01 6.15
C ILE A 201 8.06 1.51 6.04
N LYS A 202 7.58 1.99 4.88
CA LYS A 202 7.36 3.44 4.67
C LYS A 202 6.30 3.98 5.63
N PRO A 203 6.62 4.95 6.51
CA PRO A 203 5.73 5.33 7.61
C PRO A 203 4.34 5.79 7.18
N GLN A 204 4.25 6.53 6.08
CA GLN A 204 3.02 7.16 5.60
C GLN A 204 2.10 6.22 4.80
N THR A 205 2.59 5.05 4.41
CA THR A 205 1.78 4.05 3.71
C THR A 205 0.92 3.31 4.73
N TYR A 206 -0.40 3.35 4.56
CA TYR A 206 -1.39 2.80 5.51
C TYR A 206 -2.43 1.88 4.86
N GLN A 207 -2.34 1.65 3.55
CA GLN A 207 -3.18 0.70 2.83
C GLN A 207 -2.34 -0.32 2.07
N LEU A 208 -2.81 -1.56 2.08
CA LEU A 208 -2.23 -2.71 1.41
C LEU A 208 -3.35 -3.51 0.72
N GLY A 209 -3.13 -3.93 -0.51
CA GLY A 209 -3.98 -4.92 -1.16
C GLY A 209 -3.17 -5.80 -2.09
N CYS A 210 -3.42 -7.10 -2.02
CA CYS A 210 -2.62 -8.08 -2.74
C CYS A 210 -3.48 -9.05 -3.54
N SER A 211 -2.85 -9.71 -4.51
CA SER A 211 -3.38 -10.84 -5.26
C SER A 211 -2.41 -12.01 -5.15
N TYR A 212 -2.95 -13.20 -4.96
CA TYR A 212 -2.22 -14.45 -4.91
C TYR A 212 -2.70 -15.33 -6.07
N ALA A 213 -1.80 -15.87 -6.87
CA ALA A 213 -2.14 -16.72 -8.01
C ALA A 213 -1.23 -17.93 -8.14
N MET A 214 -1.81 -19.00 -8.67
CA MET A 214 -1.11 -20.22 -9.06
C MET A 214 -1.03 -20.31 -10.57
N PHE A 215 0.18 -20.48 -11.06
CA PHE A 215 0.53 -20.75 -12.44
C PHE A 215 1.01 -22.19 -12.58
N ILE A 216 1.02 -22.72 -13.80
CA ILE A 216 1.49 -24.09 -14.10
C ILE A 216 2.88 -24.41 -13.55
N ASP A 217 3.73 -23.39 -13.43
CA ASP A 217 5.13 -23.50 -13.05
C ASP A 217 5.46 -22.84 -11.72
N GLY A 218 4.49 -22.25 -11.01
CA GLY A 218 4.78 -21.58 -9.75
C GLY A 218 3.66 -20.77 -9.12
N LEU A 219 4.01 -20.10 -8.03
CA LEU A 219 3.13 -19.27 -7.22
C LEU A 219 3.58 -17.81 -7.31
N SER A 220 2.64 -16.88 -7.49
CA SER A 220 2.91 -15.44 -7.49
C SER A 220 2.10 -14.69 -6.43
N LEU A 221 2.75 -13.76 -5.75
CA LEU A 221 2.12 -12.74 -4.92
C LEU A 221 2.47 -11.36 -5.46
N ILE A 222 1.46 -10.52 -5.67
CA ILE A 222 1.60 -9.10 -6.02
C ILE A 222 0.88 -8.29 -4.95
N CYS A 223 1.54 -7.30 -4.36
CA CYS A 223 0.98 -6.38 -3.40
C CYS A 223 1.14 -4.94 -3.85
N TYR A 224 0.07 -4.15 -3.71
CA TYR A 224 0.06 -2.71 -3.87
C TYR A 224 -0.02 -2.01 -2.52
N TYR A 225 0.60 -0.83 -2.45
CA TYR A 225 0.75 -0.02 -1.26
C TYR A 225 0.29 1.40 -1.55
N TYR A 226 -0.58 1.96 -0.69
CA TYR A 226 -1.07 3.34 -0.81
C TYR A 226 -1.17 4.03 0.56
N PRO A 227 -1.00 5.36 0.62
CA PRO A 227 -0.30 6.17 -0.35
C PRO A 227 1.21 5.85 -0.32
N HIS A 228 1.86 5.98 -1.47
CA HIS A 228 3.27 5.75 -1.62
C HIS A 228 3.88 6.72 -2.64
N VAL A 229 4.20 7.92 -2.16
CA VAL A 229 4.83 8.97 -2.99
C VAL A 229 6.27 8.60 -3.31
N HIS A 230 6.63 8.44 -4.58
CA HIS A 230 8.01 8.15 -4.99
C HIS A 230 8.85 9.44 -4.94
N SER A 231 9.37 9.80 -3.76
CA SER A 231 10.27 10.94 -3.59
C SER A 231 11.74 10.49 -3.53
N ASN A 232 12.46 10.63 -4.65
CA ASN A 232 13.92 10.48 -4.74
C ASN A 232 14.51 9.23 -4.04
N ASN A 233 13.82 8.08 -4.10
CA ASN A 233 14.22 6.82 -3.46
C ASN A 233 14.69 7.00 -2.01
N THR A 234 14.04 7.91 -1.29
CA THR A 234 14.40 8.26 0.08
C THR A 234 13.21 8.04 1.00
N ILE A 235 13.44 7.30 2.08
CA ILE A 235 12.48 7.16 3.18
C ILE A 235 13.00 7.90 4.39
N LEU A 236 12.12 8.70 5.00
CA LEU A 236 12.36 9.38 6.25
C LEU A 236 11.50 8.76 7.35
N ILE A 237 12.16 8.17 8.33
CA ILE A 237 11.53 7.64 9.55
C ILE A 237 11.80 8.64 10.66
N ARG A 238 10.76 9.31 11.15
CA ARG A 238 10.90 10.34 12.18
C ARG A 238 11.21 9.71 13.53
N ILE A 239 12.23 10.22 14.20
CA ILE A 239 12.59 9.82 15.56
C ILE A 239 11.63 10.49 16.53
N LYS A 240 11.14 9.74 17.51
CA LYS A 240 10.16 10.18 18.49
C LYS A 240 10.73 11.36 19.31
N PRO A 241 10.07 12.54 19.27
CA PRO A 241 10.41 13.62 20.20
C PRO A 241 9.96 13.28 21.63
N LYS A 242 10.46 14.03 22.63
CA LYS A 242 10.09 13.83 24.05
C LYS A 242 8.57 13.83 24.25
N GLU A 243 7.91 14.81 23.65
CA GLU A 243 6.46 14.92 23.60
C GLU A 243 5.98 14.52 22.20
N TYR A 244 5.22 13.44 22.12
CA TYR A 244 4.71 12.91 20.86
C TYR A 244 3.30 12.39 21.02
N GLN A 245 2.46 12.74 20.05
CA GLN A 245 1.13 12.17 19.82
C GLN A 245 1.05 11.72 18.37
N CYS A 246 0.27 10.67 18.12
CA CYS A 246 0.04 10.22 16.76
C CYS A 246 -0.61 11.31 15.89
N PRO A 247 -0.46 11.24 14.56
CA PRO A 247 -1.11 12.17 13.64
C PRO A 247 -2.62 12.24 13.88
N HIS A 248 -3.23 13.41 13.69
CA HIS A 248 -4.65 13.64 13.95
C HIS A 248 -5.60 12.66 13.23
N MET A 249 -5.25 12.24 12.00
CA MET A 249 -6.02 11.24 11.25
C MET A 249 -5.85 9.81 11.78
N PHE A 250 -4.79 9.55 12.56
CA PHE A 250 -4.45 8.25 13.14
C PHE A 250 -4.17 8.39 14.63
N PRO A 251 -5.06 8.98 15.43
CA PRO A 251 -4.72 9.54 16.74
C PRO A 251 -4.45 8.48 17.82
N MET A 252 -4.78 7.21 17.57
CA MET A 252 -4.66 6.12 18.54
C MET A 252 -3.45 5.24 18.26
N LEU A 253 -2.89 4.63 19.30
CA LEU A 253 -1.95 3.52 19.12
C LEU A 253 -2.74 2.22 18.91
N ASP A 254 -2.25 1.35 18.03
CA ASP A 254 -2.86 0.02 17.87
C ASP A 254 -2.69 -0.83 19.14
N SER A 255 -3.74 -1.56 19.52
CA SER A 255 -3.76 -2.35 20.76
C SER A 255 -2.81 -3.56 20.74
N VAL A 256 -2.57 -4.12 19.54
CA VAL A 256 -1.66 -5.26 19.33
C VAL A 256 -0.26 -4.72 19.05
N PHE A 257 -0.15 -3.76 18.13
CA PHE A 257 1.08 -3.14 17.67
C PHE A 257 1.26 -1.76 18.32
N LYS A 258 1.63 -1.76 19.61
CA LYS A 258 1.65 -0.58 20.49
C LYS A 258 2.56 0.59 20.07
N ARG A 259 3.33 0.48 18.98
CA ARG A 259 4.17 1.56 18.43
C ARG A 259 3.78 2.02 17.03
N ILE A 260 2.61 1.63 16.52
CA ILE A 260 2.06 2.16 15.27
C ILE A 260 0.73 2.90 15.54
N CYS A 261 0.48 3.91 14.73
CA CYS A 261 -0.68 4.79 14.83
C CYS A 261 -1.82 4.29 13.95
N LYS A 262 -3.04 4.28 14.48
CA LYS A 262 -4.24 3.66 13.91
C LYS A 262 -5.35 4.69 13.70
N TYR A 263 -6.11 4.50 12.63
CA TYR A 263 -7.29 5.29 12.31
C TYR A 263 -8.44 5.00 13.29
N VAL A 264 -9.23 6.01 13.63
CA VAL A 264 -10.44 5.82 14.47
C VAL A 264 -11.60 5.46 13.56
N GLU A 265 -12.00 4.19 13.54
CA GLU A 265 -13.32 3.82 13.01
C GLU A 265 -14.39 4.32 13.97
N TRP A 266 -14.94 5.51 13.70
CA TRP A 266 -16.17 5.95 14.37
C TRP A 266 -17.30 5.01 13.93
N LYS A 267 -17.67 4.06 14.78
CA LYS A 267 -18.95 3.37 14.67
C LYS A 267 -20.03 4.39 15.06
N LEU A 268 -20.56 5.10 14.07
CA LEU A 268 -21.83 5.82 14.18
C LEU A 268 -22.99 4.82 14.12
#